data_AF-A0A839RTF0-F1
#
_entry.id   AF-A0A839RTF0-F1
#
_cell.length_a   1.000
_cell.length_b   1.000
_cell.length_c   1.000
_cell.angle_alpha   90.00
_cell.angle_beta   90.00
_cell.angle_gamma   90.00
#
_symmetry.space_group_name_H-M   'P 1'
#
loop_
_entity.id
_entity.type
_entity.pdbx_description
1 polymer ?
#
loop_
_entity_poly.entity_id
_entity_poly.type
_entity_poly.pdbx_seq_one_letter_code
_entity_poly.pdbx_strand_id
1 'polypeptide(L)'
;MNISLGENQYGKAENRVVRIYRDTPRHEIRDLTVSTALRGDFAVAHTEGDQSPVLPTDTQKQTVYAFAKTHGGGTIEEYGIALARHFVNDVAPVNEARIEIDEHAWDRAIVDGAEHEHAWTRRGPDVRTAAVTVSGSGAAQRIWVVGGIRDLVLLKSTGSEFRDFLRDEFTVLEPTTDRVMATSLVAQWRFTDINTDWDEVFASVRRTIVETFATHHSLALQQTLYAIGKNVLEAHRELVEMRLSAPNKHHFLYDLERFGIENRNEVFHADDRPYGLIQASVVRDDASDPGRAWVPQLGWLT
;
A
#
# COMPACT_ATOMS: atom_id res chain seq x y z
N MET A 1 16.24 -39.66 0.88
CA MET A 1 16.24 -38.18 0.97
C MET A 1 14.80 -37.81 1.27
N ASN A 2 14.53 -37.20 2.43
CA ASN A 2 13.16 -36.87 2.83
C ASN A 2 12.81 -35.46 2.36
N ILE A 3 11.57 -35.28 1.91
CA ILE A 3 10.99 -33.99 1.52
C ILE A 3 10.12 -33.52 2.69
N SER A 4 10.26 -32.27 3.11
CA SER A 4 9.49 -31.66 4.21
C SER A 4 8.73 -30.42 3.73
N LEU A 5 7.56 -30.16 4.33
CA LEU A 5 6.81 -28.92 4.10
C LEU A 5 7.51 -27.74 4.78
N GLY A 6 7.69 -26.64 4.06
CA GLY A 6 8.22 -25.38 4.60
C GLY A 6 7.12 -24.49 5.18
N GLU A 7 7.35 -23.17 5.22
CA GLU A 7 6.28 -22.21 5.51
C GLU A 7 5.10 -22.42 4.55
N ASN A 8 3.88 -22.27 5.06
CA ASN A 8 2.66 -22.37 4.27
C ASN A 8 1.61 -21.37 4.76
N GLN A 9 0.73 -20.97 3.85
CA GLN A 9 -0.43 -20.14 4.14
C GLN A 9 -1.52 -20.40 3.11
N TYR A 10 -2.77 -20.11 3.45
CA TYR A 10 -3.87 -20.17 2.49
C TYR A 10 -4.98 -19.20 2.88
N GLY A 11 -5.85 -18.82 1.95
CA GLY A 11 -7.02 -18.02 2.27
C GLY A 11 -7.82 -17.60 1.06
N LYS A 12 -8.54 -16.48 1.15
CA LYS A 12 -9.36 -15.95 0.07
C LYS A 12 -8.89 -14.55 -0.30
N ALA A 13 -8.41 -14.40 -1.54
CA ALA A 13 -7.94 -13.13 -2.06
C ALA A 13 -9.08 -12.32 -2.69
N GLU A 14 -8.94 -11.00 -2.63
CA GLU A 14 -9.66 -10.00 -3.43
C GLU A 14 -11.19 -10.01 -3.30
N ASN A 15 -11.71 -10.27 -2.10
CA ASN A 15 -13.14 -10.18 -1.83
C ASN A 15 -13.61 -8.71 -1.98
N ARG A 16 -14.50 -8.45 -2.94
CA ARG A 16 -15.11 -7.12 -3.15
C ARG A 16 -16.26 -6.88 -2.18
N VAL A 17 -16.12 -5.88 -1.32
CA VAL A 17 -17.11 -5.56 -0.28
C VAL A 17 -17.47 -4.09 -0.35
N VAL A 18 -18.74 -3.79 -0.59
CA VAL A 18 -19.28 -2.42 -0.47
C VAL A 18 -20.25 -2.39 0.70
N ARG A 19 -19.99 -1.53 1.68
CA ARG A 19 -20.91 -1.24 2.78
C ARG A 19 -21.45 0.19 2.63
N ILE A 20 -22.77 0.29 2.56
CA ILE A 20 -23.49 1.55 2.67
C ILE A 20 -24.00 1.70 4.11
N TYR A 21 -23.65 2.81 4.74
CA TYR A 21 -24.19 3.23 6.04
C TYR A 21 -25.34 4.18 5.76
N ARG A 22 -26.54 3.82 6.23
CA ARG A 22 -27.80 4.46 5.84
C ARG A 22 -28.75 4.65 7.00
N ASP A 23 -28.17 4.86 8.18
CA ASP A 23 -28.93 5.15 9.41
C ASP A 23 -29.54 6.57 9.37
N THR A 24 -29.03 7.44 8.49
CA THR A 24 -29.54 8.78 8.18
C THR A 24 -29.80 8.94 6.67
N PRO A 25 -30.60 9.93 6.21
CA PRO A 25 -30.82 10.19 4.77
C PRO A 25 -29.53 10.47 3.99
N ARG A 26 -28.55 11.11 4.65
CA ARG A 26 -27.19 11.24 4.16
C ARG A 26 -26.46 9.92 4.38
N HIS A 27 -26.29 9.15 3.31
CA HIS A 27 -25.62 7.85 3.34
C HIS A 27 -24.10 8.02 3.32
N GLU A 28 -23.35 7.09 3.90
CA GLU A 28 -21.90 6.94 3.71
C GLU A 28 -21.57 5.63 2.98
N ILE A 29 -20.41 5.56 2.35
CA ILE A 29 -19.93 4.38 1.59
C ILE A 29 -18.52 4.01 2.00
N ARG A 30 -18.26 2.71 2.22
CA ARG A 30 -16.93 2.12 2.12
C ARG A 30 -16.93 1.05 1.04
N ASP A 31 -15.95 1.11 0.15
CA ASP A 31 -15.75 0.17 -0.96
C ASP A 31 -14.36 -0.44 -0.83
N LEU A 32 -14.32 -1.75 -0.59
CA LEU A 32 -13.13 -2.47 -0.13
C LEU A 32 -12.79 -3.64 -1.06
N THR A 33 -11.51 -3.96 -1.15
CA THR A 33 -11.02 -5.28 -1.58
C THR A 33 -10.28 -5.90 -0.42
N VAL A 34 -10.70 -7.08 0.03
CA VAL A 34 -10.19 -7.71 1.25
C VAL A 34 -9.62 -9.08 0.92
N SER A 35 -8.35 -9.29 1.27
CA SER A 35 -7.67 -10.57 1.16
C SER A 35 -7.36 -11.12 2.55
N THR A 36 -7.52 -12.44 2.71
CA THR A 36 -7.18 -13.16 3.95
C THR A 36 -6.12 -14.22 3.67
N ALA A 37 -5.21 -14.42 4.61
CA ALA A 37 -4.29 -15.56 4.66
C ALA A 37 -4.13 -16.05 6.08
N LEU A 38 -4.28 -17.36 6.28
CA LEU A 38 -4.18 -18.06 7.55
C LEU A 38 -2.92 -18.92 7.56
N ARG A 39 -2.26 -18.99 8.71
CA ARG A 39 -1.08 -19.81 8.98
C ARG A 39 -1.28 -20.56 10.30
N GLY A 40 -0.79 -21.79 10.36
CA GLY A 40 -1.05 -22.72 11.44
C GLY A 40 -0.55 -24.13 11.11
N ASP A 41 -0.96 -25.11 11.92
CA ASP A 41 -0.64 -26.51 11.66
C ASP A 41 -1.57 -27.09 10.58
N PHE A 42 -1.14 -26.95 9.32
CA PHE A 42 -1.83 -27.48 8.14
C PHE A 42 -1.04 -28.59 7.46
N ALA A 43 -0.07 -29.21 8.15
CA ALA A 43 0.83 -30.19 7.53
C ALA A 43 0.05 -31.37 6.92
N VAL A 44 -0.89 -31.94 7.67
CA VAL A 44 -1.72 -33.08 7.24
C VAL A 44 -2.57 -32.77 6.00
N ALA A 45 -2.99 -31.52 5.82
CA ALA A 45 -3.72 -31.09 4.63
C ALA A 45 -2.85 -31.15 3.37
N HIS A 46 -1.53 -30.95 3.50
CA HIS A 46 -0.58 -30.99 2.38
C HIS A 46 -0.01 -32.40 2.14
N THR A 47 0.32 -33.12 3.22
CA THR A 47 1.03 -34.40 3.10
C THR A 47 0.09 -35.59 2.92
N GLU A 48 -1.14 -35.50 3.46
CA GLU A 48 -2.10 -36.60 3.49
C GLU A 48 -3.44 -36.23 2.84
N GLY A 49 -3.68 -34.94 2.56
CA GLY A 49 -4.93 -34.45 2.01
C GLY A 49 -6.06 -34.34 3.04
N ASP A 50 -5.78 -34.52 4.33
CA ASP A 50 -6.79 -34.35 5.39
C ASP A 50 -7.15 -32.87 5.56
N GLN A 51 -8.39 -32.53 5.20
CA GLN A 51 -8.91 -31.17 5.28
C GLN A 51 -9.53 -30.82 6.63
N SER A 52 -9.48 -31.72 7.63
CA SER A 52 -10.04 -31.48 8.97
C SER A 52 -9.51 -30.21 9.69
N PRO A 53 -8.25 -29.76 9.53
CA PRO A 53 -7.79 -28.50 10.12
C PRO A 53 -8.08 -27.26 9.24
N VAL A 54 -8.63 -27.42 8.04
CA VAL A 54 -8.72 -26.35 7.05
C VAL A 54 -10.07 -25.64 7.17
N LEU A 55 -10.06 -24.40 7.67
CA LEU A 55 -11.22 -23.51 7.54
C LEU A 55 -11.44 -23.19 6.05
N PRO A 56 -12.59 -23.50 5.43
CA PRO A 56 -12.79 -23.26 4.00
C PRO A 56 -12.55 -21.81 3.62
N THR A 57 -11.90 -21.58 2.47
CA THR A 57 -11.68 -20.20 1.97
C THR A 57 -13.02 -19.49 1.71
N ASP A 58 -14.07 -20.24 1.37
CA ASP A 58 -15.43 -19.69 1.27
C ASP A 58 -15.93 -19.17 2.62
N THR A 59 -15.67 -19.87 3.73
CA THR A 59 -16.01 -19.39 5.07
C THR A 59 -15.29 -18.09 5.40
N GLN A 60 -14.00 -17.96 5.03
CA GLN A 60 -13.26 -16.70 5.22
C GLN A 60 -13.92 -15.53 4.47
N LYS A 61 -14.37 -15.73 3.22
CA LYS A 61 -15.18 -14.75 2.47
C LYS A 61 -16.45 -14.38 3.24
N GLN A 62 -17.20 -15.37 3.72
CA GLN A 62 -18.44 -15.10 4.46
C GLN A 62 -18.18 -14.32 5.75
N THR A 63 -17.08 -14.62 6.46
CA THR A 63 -16.63 -13.86 7.63
C THR A 63 -16.32 -12.41 7.27
N VAL A 64 -15.62 -12.15 6.17
CA VAL A 64 -15.34 -10.80 5.65
C VAL A 64 -16.64 -10.00 5.48
N TYR A 65 -17.65 -10.55 4.79
CA TYR A 65 -18.95 -9.87 4.63
C TYR A 65 -19.71 -9.67 5.94
N ALA A 66 -19.73 -10.68 6.82
CA ALA A 66 -20.41 -10.58 8.11
C ALA A 66 -19.77 -9.51 9.00
N PHE A 67 -18.43 -9.50 9.08
CA PHE A 67 -17.66 -8.52 9.86
C PHE A 67 -17.78 -7.12 9.26
N ALA A 68 -17.94 -6.99 7.94
CA ALA A 68 -18.17 -5.69 7.35
C ALA A 68 -19.40 -5.03 7.95
N LYS A 69 -20.47 -5.79 8.30
CA LYS A 69 -21.65 -5.27 9.00
C LYS A 69 -21.44 -5.06 10.50
N THR A 70 -20.82 -6.02 11.20
CA THR A 70 -20.75 -6.02 12.67
C THR A 70 -19.56 -5.23 13.25
N HIS A 71 -18.46 -5.12 12.52
CA HIS A 71 -17.21 -4.50 12.95
C HIS A 71 -16.70 -3.41 12.00
N GLY A 72 -17.27 -3.28 10.80
CA GLY A 72 -16.85 -2.24 9.84
C GLY A 72 -17.33 -0.82 10.18
N GLY A 73 -17.66 -0.49 11.44
CA GLY A 73 -18.11 0.87 11.79
C GLY A 73 -16.99 1.91 11.82
N GLY A 74 -15.74 1.47 11.94
CA GLY A 74 -14.56 2.31 12.04
C GLY A 74 -13.70 2.32 10.78
N THR A 75 -12.39 2.35 11.00
CA THR A 75 -11.33 2.37 9.99
C THR A 75 -11.07 1.00 9.36
N ILE A 76 -10.39 0.96 8.22
CA ILE A 76 -10.02 -0.32 7.59
C ILE A 76 -9.02 -1.10 8.44
N GLU A 77 -8.18 -0.40 9.19
CA GLU A 77 -7.20 -0.96 10.12
C GLU A 77 -7.91 -1.65 11.28
N GLU A 78 -8.89 -1.01 11.93
CA GLU A 78 -9.70 -1.61 12.98
C GLU A 78 -10.49 -2.83 12.49
N TYR A 79 -11.07 -2.73 11.28
CA TYR A 79 -11.75 -3.83 10.63
C TYR A 79 -10.80 -5.01 10.35
N GLY A 80 -9.60 -4.74 9.85
CA GLY A 80 -8.55 -5.74 9.62
C GLY A 80 -8.08 -6.40 10.92
N ILE A 81 -7.90 -5.63 11.99
CA ILE A 81 -7.57 -6.13 13.33
C ILE A 81 -8.67 -7.06 13.86
N ALA A 82 -9.94 -6.67 13.73
CA ALA A 82 -11.07 -7.50 14.17
C ALA A 82 -11.11 -8.84 13.43
N LEU A 83 -10.94 -8.84 12.10
CA LEU A 83 -10.87 -10.06 11.29
C LEU A 83 -9.69 -10.95 11.68
N ALA A 84 -8.48 -10.38 11.76
CA ALA A 84 -7.27 -11.14 12.07
C ALA A 84 -7.35 -11.78 13.46
N ARG A 85 -7.86 -11.03 14.46
CA ARG A 85 -8.08 -11.55 15.81
C ARG A 85 -9.10 -12.69 15.84
N HIS A 86 -10.21 -12.57 15.10
CA HIS A 86 -11.21 -13.64 15.02
C HIS A 86 -10.59 -14.94 14.53
N PHE A 87 -9.86 -14.90 13.41
CA PHE A 87 -9.25 -16.11 12.87
C PHE A 87 -8.22 -16.72 13.82
N VAL A 88 -7.38 -15.92 14.47
CA VAL A 88 -6.34 -16.43 15.38
C VAL A 88 -6.91 -16.93 16.71
N ASN A 89 -7.94 -16.26 17.26
CA ASN A 89 -8.47 -16.60 18.59
C ASN A 89 -9.53 -17.69 18.54
N ASP A 90 -10.32 -17.77 17.47
CA ASP A 90 -11.54 -18.57 17.44
C ASP A 90 -11.45 -19.80 16.50
N VAL A 91 -10.42 -19.90 15.66
CA VAL A 91 -10.30 -20.94 14.64
C VAL A 91 -9.02 -21.77 14.85
N ALA A 92 -9.10 -22.84 15.62
CA ALA A 92 -8.00 -23.81 15.69
C ALA A 92 -7.83 -24.54 14.34
N PRO A 93 -6.61 -24.83 13.85
CA PRO A 93 -5.29 -24.59 14.46
C PRO A 93 -4.58 -23.30 13.98
N VAL A 94 -5.32 -22.29 13.53
CA VAL A 94 -4.74 -21.01 13.07
C VAL A 94 -4.00 -20.35 14.23
N ASN A 95 -2.73 -20.02 14.02
CA ASN A 95 -1.91 -19.28 14.99
C ASN A 95 -1.47 -17.91 14.47
N GLU A 96 -1.65 -17.64 13.17
CA GLU A 96 -1.38 -16.35 12.57
C GLU A 96 -2.34 -16.07 11.41
N ALA A 97 -2.80 -14.83 11.30
CA ALA A 97 -3.65 -14.36 10.22
C ALA A 97 -3.14 -13.03 9.66
N ARG A 98 -3.16 -12.92 8.33
CA ARG A 98 -2.84 -11.72 7.56
C ARG A 98 -4.09 -11.26 6.82
N ILE A 99 -4.46 -9.99 7.01
CA ILE A 99 -5.57 -9.34 6.34
C ILE A 99 -5.03 -8.14 5.56
N GLU A 100 -5.26 -8.12 4.25
CA GLU A 100 -4.86 -7.00 3.38
C GLU A 100 -6.11 -6.36 2.79
N ILE A 101 -6.20 -5.03 2.89
CA ILE A 101 -7.39 -4.26 2.54
C ILE A 101 -6.98 -3.10 1.64
N ASP A 102 -7.60 -3.03 0.47
CA ASP A 102 -7.62 -1.81 -0.34
C ASP A 102 -8.94 -1.07 -0.10
N GLU A 103 -8.86 0.22 0.20
CA GLU A 103 -9.99 1.12 0.25
C GLU A 103 -10.05 2.00 -0.99
N HIS A 104 -11.20 1.95 -1.63
CA HIS A 104 -11.50 2.65 -2.86
C HIS A 104 -12.32 3.90 -2.57
N ALA A 105 -11.73 5.06 -2.81
CA ALA A 105 -12.32 6.32 -2.42
C ALA A 105 -13.48 6.75 -3.34
N TRP A 106 -14.45 7.45 -2.75
CA TRP A 106 -15.59 8.03 -3.43
C TRP A 106 -15.78 9.47 -2.96
N ASP A 107 -16.00 10.38 -3.89
CA ASP A 107 -16.39 11.76 -3.59
C ASP A 107 -17.90 11.90 -3.82
N ARG A 108 -18.58 12.70 -3.00
CA ARG A 108 -20.01 12.96 -3.21
C ARG A 108 -20.20 13.70 -4.52
N ALA A 109 -21.23 13.32 -5.28
CA ALA A 109 -21.61 14.06 -6.46
C ALA A 109 -22.06 15.48 -6.06
N ILE A 110 -21.63 16.49 -6.83
CA ILE A 110 -22.04 17.88 -6.63
C ILE A 110 -23.20 18.21 -7.57
N VAL A 111 -24.33 18.63 -7.02
CA VAL A 111 -25.52 19.08 -7.75
C VAL A 111 -25.87 20.49 -7.27
N ASP A 112 -25.97 21.45 -8.18
CA ASP A 112 -26.24 22.87 -7.86
C ASP A 112 -25.29 23.48 -6.80
N GLY A 113 -24.03 23.03 -6.79
CA GLY A 113 -23.00 23.50 -5.85
C GLY A 113 -23.04 22.86 -4.47
N ALA A 114 -23.92 21.87 -4.23
CA ALA A 114 -24.03 21.15 -2.96
C ALA A 114 -23.76 19.64 -3.14
N GLU A 115 -23.26 19.00 -2.09
CA GLU A 115 -23.04 17.55 -2.07
C GLU A 115 -24.36 16.77 -2.00
N HIS A 116 -24.49 15.74 -2.83
CA HIS A 116 -25.63 14.85 -2.82
C HIS A 116 -25.61 13.87 -1.62
N GLU A 117 -26.80 13.55 -1.10
CA GLU A 117 -26.95 12.72 0.10
C GLU A 117 -26.51 11.26 -0.09
N HIS A 118 -26.65 10.74 -1.31
CA HIS A 118 -26.47 9.31 -1.60
C HIS A 118 -26.04 9.03 -3.06
N ALA A 119 -25.30 9.95 -3.67
CA ALA A 119 -24.70 9.75 -4.99
C ALA A 119 -23.22 10.16 -4.95
N TRP A 120 -22.37 9.41 -5.65
CA TRP A 120 -20.91 9.57 -5.60
C TRP A 120 -20.27 9.39 -6.98
N THR A 121 -19.09 9.98 -7.16
CA THR A 121 -18.15 9.69 -8.25
C THR A 121 -16.89 9.05 -7.68
N ARG A 122 -16.31 8.09 -8.40
CA ARG A 122 -15.10 7.40 -7.97
C ARG A 122 -13.92 8.37 -7.90
N ARG A 123 -13.24 8.43 -6.75
CA ARG A 123 -11.97 9.15 -6.59
C ARG A 123 -10.80 8.21 -6.84
N GLY A 124 -9.78 8.68 -7.52
CA GLY A 124 -8.58 7.91 -7.84
C GLY A 124 -7.65 8.66 -8.81
N PRO A 125 -6.51 8.07 -9.20
CA PRO A 125 -6.23 6.64 -9.20
C PRO A 125 -5.68 6.05 -7.89
N ASP A 126 -5.34 6.87 -6.89
CA ASP A 126 -4.70 6.38 -5.67
C ASP A 126 -5.65 5.58 -4.77
N VAL A 127 -5.11 4.52 -4.17
CA VAL A 127 -5.84 3.57 -3.32
C VAL A 127 -5.17 3.55 -1.95
N ARG A 128 -5.97 3.77 -0.89
CA ARG A 128 -5.51 3.58 0.50
C ARG A 128 -5.43 2.09 0.78
N THR A 129 -4.39 1.67 1.48
CA THR A 129 -4.19 0.26 1.84
C THR A 129 -3.97 0.10 3.34
N ALA A 130 -4.43 -1.00 3.90
CA ALA A 130 -4.06 -1.46 5.24
C ALA A 130 -3.72 -2.94 5.22
N ALA A 131 -2.71 -3.32 6.00
CA ALA A 131 -2.26 -4.69 6.08
C ALA A 131 -1.98 -5.05 7.54
N VAL A 132 -2.74 -6.02 8.06
CA VAL A 132 -2.76 -6.39 9.47
C VAL A 132 -2.31 -7.84 9.61
N THR A 133 -1.30 -8.07 10.45
CA THR A 133 -0.88 -9.42 10.84
C THR A 133 -1.11 -9.60 12.33
N VAL A 134 -1.84 -10.64 12.73
CA VAL A 134 -1.96 -11.08 14.13
C VAL A 134 -1.29 -12.44 14.25
N SER A 135 -0.44 -12.63 15.26
CA SER A 135 0.26 -13.91 15.52
C SER A 135 0.24 -14.22 17.01
N GLY A 136 0.02 -15.49 17.36
CA GLY A 136 -0.12 -15.97 18.72
C GLY A 136 -1.44 -15.57 19.40
N SER A 137 -1.69 -16.14 20.57
CA SER A 137 -2.93 -15.95 21.35
C SER A 137 -2.63 -15.52 22.79
N GLY A 138 -3.65 -14.98 23.46
CA GLY A 138 -3.55 -14.52 24.85
C GLY A 138 -2.42 -13.49 25.06
N ALA A 139 -1.64 -13.66 26.13
CA ALA A 139 -0.55 -12.75 26.48
C ALA A 139 0.63 -12.74 25.49
N ALA A 140 0.76 -13.80 24.67
CA ALA A 140 1.80 -13.90 23.64
C ALA A 140 1.39 -13.26 22.31
N GLN A 141 0.15 -12.80 22.17
CA GLN A 141 -0.34 -12.22 20.92
C GLN A 141 0.49 -10.99 20.52
N ARG A 142 0.77 -10.90 19.22
CA ARG A 142 1.44 -9.77 18.58
C ARG A 142 0.59 -9.31 17.40
N ILE A 143 0.55 -8.00 17.19
CA ILE A 143 -0.21 -7.37 16.13
C ILE A 143 0.71 -6.39 15.43
N TRP A 144 0.82 -6.52 14.11
CA TRP A 144 1.52 -5.58 13.25
C TRP A 144 0.51 -4.96 12.29
N VAL A 145 0.57 -3.63 12.17
CA VAL A 145 -0.25 -2.87 11.23
C VAL A 145 0.68 -2.11 10.29
N VAL A 146 0.41 -2.22 9.01
CA VAL A 146 1.05 -1.47 7.94
C VAL A 146 -0.03 -0.68 7.22
N GLY A 147 0.05 0.64 7.27
CA GLY A 147 -0.75 1.52 6.42
C GLY A 147 -0.06 1.73 5.08
N GLY A 148 -0.78 2.22 4.08
CA GLY A 148 -0.16 2.53 2.81
C GLY A 148 -1.06 3.24 1.82
N ILE A 149 -0.44 3.60 0.70
CA ILE A 149 -1.05 4.14 -0.49
C ILE A 149 -0.36 3.53 -1.70
N ARG A 150 -1.15 3.16 -2.71
CA ARG A 150 -0.65 2.73 -4.01
C ARG A 150 -1.31 3.52 -5.12
N ASP A 151 -0.71 3.47 -6.30
CA ASP A 151 -1.19 4.16 -7.50
C ASP A 151 -1.28 5.69 -7.35
N LEU A 152 -0.48 6.27 -6.45
CA LEU A 152 -0.36 7.72 -6.29
C LEU A 152 0.52 8.29 -7.42
N VAL A 153 -0.14 8.76 -8.47
CA VAL A 153 0.55 9.37 -9.62
C VAL A 153 0.98 10.79 -9.29
N LEU A 154 2.29 11.03 -9.34
CA LEU A 154 2.91 12.34 -9.09
C LEU A 154 3.77 12.73 -10.30
N LEU A 155 3.73 14.01 -10.66
CA LEU A 155 4.57 14.58 -11.72
C LEU A 155 5.03 15.99 -11.32
N LYS A 156 6.32 16.27 -11.53
CA LYS A 156 6.84 17.63 -11.60
C LYS A 156 7.47 17.86 -12.98
N SER A 157 7.20 19.00 -13.58
CA SER A 157 7.66 19.34 -14.93
C SER A 157 9.10 19.85 -14.98
N THR A 158 9.64 20.30 -13.85
CA THR A 158 11.00 20.82 -13.65
C THR A 158 11.44 20.59 -12.20
N GLY A 159 12.56 21.16 -11.77
CA GLY A 159 13.09 21.00 -10.41
C GLY A 159 13.57 19.57 -10.12
N SER A 160 14.05 18.91 -11.18
CA SER A 160 14.63 17.57 -11.16
C SER A 160 15.83 17.51 -12.10
N GLU A 161 16.92 16.94 -11.58
CA GLU A 161 18.18 16.76 -12.27
C GLU A 161 18.55 15.27 -12.30
N PHE A 162 19.55 14.95 -13.13
CA PHE A 162 20.30 13.69 -13.06
C PHE A 162 21.62 13.84 -13.79
N ARG A 163 22.72 13.90 -13.05
CA ARG A 163 24.08 14.10 -13.55
C ARG A 163 25.09 13.47 -12.62
N ASP A 164 26.36 13.49 -13.02
CA ASP A 164 27.50 13.00 -12.23
C ASP A 164 27.38 11.52 -11.83
N PHE A 165 26.62 10.74 -12.62
CA PHE A 165 26.48 9.30 -12.46
C PHE A 165 27.70 8.55 -13.02
N LEU A 166 27.88 7.32 -12.55
CA LEU A 166 28.88 6.39 -13.09
C LEU A 166 28.66 6.18 -14.59
N ARG A 167 29.75 6.11 -15.34
CA ARG A 167 29.72 5.83 -16.77
C ARG A 167 30.57 4.61 -17.06
N ASP A 168 30.03 3.71 -17.87
CA ASP A 168 30.72 2.57 -18.45
C ASP A 168 30.60 2.60 -19.98
N GLU A 169 31.07 1.55 -20.64
CA GLU A 169 31.04 1.38 -22.09
C GLU A 169 29.62 1.29 -22.71
N PHE A 170 28.58 1.12 -21.90
CA PHE A 170 27.18 1.04 -22.33
C PHE A 170 26.36 2.30 -21.98
N THR A 171 26.99 3.30 -21.35
CA THR A 171 26.31 4.50 -20.88
C THR A 171 26.13 5.52 -22.01
N VAL A 172 24.91 5.61 -22.54
CA VAL A 172 24.50 6.63 -23.54
C VAL A 172 23.60 7.73 -22.96
N LEU A 173 23.25 7.64 -21.68
CA LEU A 173 22.40 8.61 -21.04
C LEU A 173 23.14 9.95 -20.90
N GLU A 174 22.53 11.02 -21.39
CA GLU A 174 23.06 12.37 -21.23
C GLU A 174 22.67 12.96 -19.86
N PRO A 175 23.59 13.67 -19.18
CA PRO A 175 23.29 14.34 -17.94
C PRO A 175 22.31 15.50 -18.20
N THR A 176 21.44 15.77 -17.23
CA THR A 176 20.50 16.89 -17.31
C THR A 176 20.39 17.61 -15.97
N THR A 177 20.20 18.93 -16.04
CA THR A 177 19.87 19.81 -14.91
C THR A 177 18.40 20.23 -14.90
N ASP A 178 17.60 19.77 -15.87
CA ASP A 178 16.17 20.04 -15.93
C ASP A 178 15.46 18.91 -16.69
N ARG A 179 14.55 18.22 -16.00
CA ARG A 179 13.73 17.16 -16.60
C ARG A 179 12.39 17.01 -15.88
N VAL A 180 11.45 16.39 -16.57
CA VAL A 180 10.25 15.83 -15.94
C VAL A 180 10.65 14.69 -15.00
N MET A 181 10.02 14.63 -13.82
CA MET A 181 10.04 13.47 -12.95
C MET A 181 8.61 13.06 -12.65
N ALA A 182 8.25 11.85 -13.08
CA ALA A 182 6.93 11.29 -12.88
C ALA A 182 7.03 9.90 -12.26
N THR A 183 6.09 9.56 -11.38
CA THR A 183 6.02 8.24 -10.73
C THR A 183 4.59 7.82 -10.43
N SER A 184 4.38 6.52 -10.24
CA SER A 184 3.18 5.94 -9.62
C SER A 184 3.62 5.33 -8.30
N LEU A 185 3.58 6.13 -7.24
CA LEU A 185 4.20 5.79 -5.96
C LEU A 185 3.40 4.71 -5.25
N VAL A 186 4.11 3.68 -4.78
CA VAL A 186 3.66 2.78 -3.72
C VAL A 186 4.43 3.13 -2.46
N ALA A 187 3.70 3.45 -1.39
CA ALA A 187 4.24 3.83 -0.11
C ALA A 187 3.53 3.05 1.00
N GLN A 188 4.29 2.40 1.86
CA GLN A 188 3.77 1.66 3.02
C GLN A 188 4.53 2.07 4.27
N TRP A 189 3.84 2.16 5.40
CA TRP A 189 4.43 2.54 6.67
C TRP A 189 3.96 1.63 7.80
N ARG A 190 4.90 1.24 8.66
CA ARG A 190 4.65 0.37 9.81
C ARG A 190 4.45 1.20 11.06
N PHE A 191 3.37 0.89 11.77
CA PHE A 191 3.05 1.50 13.05
C PHE A 191 3.78 0.81 14.20
N THR A 192 3.99 1.57 15.27
CA THR A 192 4.56 1.12 16.54
C THR A 192 3.57 0.29 17.36
N ASP A 193 2.30 0.71 17.37
CA ASP A 193 1.20 0.05 18.07
C ASP A 193 -0.14 0.21 17.33
N ILE A 194 -1.25 -0.10 18.01
CA ILE A 194 -2.62 -0.06 17.46
C ILE A 194 -3.48 1.09 18.01
N ASN A 195 -2.91 1.99 18.81
CA ASN A 195 -3.60 3.12 19.42
C ASN A 195 -3.31 4.39 18.61
N THR A 196 -3.86 4.45 17.40
CA THR A 196 -3.58 5.52 16.43
C THR A 196 -4.86 6.02 15.77
N ASP A 197 -4.92 7.31 15.46
CA ASP A 197 -5.94 7.85 14.56
C ASP A 197 -5.53 7.55 13.11
N TRP A 198 -6.00 6.41 12.59
CA TRP A 198 -5.57 5.90 11.29
C TRP A 198 -5.93 6.83 10.13
N ASP A 199 -7.10 7.48 10.20
CA ASP A 199 -7.59 8.35 9.14
C ASP A 199 -6.81 9.67 9.12
N GLU A 200 -6.52 10.25 10.30
CA GLU A 200 -5.67 11.44 10.42
C GLU A 200 -4.24 11.15 9.91
N VAL A 201 -3.65 10.03 10.35
CA VAL A 201 -2.29 9.66 9.94
C VAL A 201 -2.24 9.42 8.44
N PHE A 202 -3.18 8.68 7.85
CA PHE A 202 -3.22 8.48 6.40
C PHE A 202 -3.28 9.81 5.64
N ALA A 203 -4.19 10.72 6.04
CA ALA A 203 -4.33 12.01 5.39
C ALA A 203 -3.06 12.87 5.51
N SER A 204 -2.43 12.88 6.69
CA SER A 204 -1.20 13.62 6.96
C SER A 204 0.01 13.05 6.21
N VAL A 205 0.17 11.72 6.17
CA VAL A 205 1.23 11.05 5.41
C VAL A 205 1.08 11.34 3.92
N ARG A 206 -0.14 11.21 3.36
CA ARG A 206 -0.39 11.53 1.94
C ARG A 206 -0.05 12.98 1.63
N ARG A 207 -0.45 13.93 2.48
CA ARG A 207 -0.11 15.35 2.33
C ARG A 207 1.41 15.56 2.35
N THR A 208 2.11 14.97 3.32
CA THR A 208 3.57 15.07 3.47
C THR A 208 4.32 14.51 2.27
N ILE A 209 3.86 13.38 1.71
CA ILE A 209 4.39 12.80 0.47
C ILE A 209 4.27 13.81 -0.68
N VAL A 210 3.07 14.36 -0.91
CA VAL A 210 2.80 15.29 -2.01
C VAL A 210 3.60 16.59 -1.84
N GLU A 211 3.62 17.17 -0.65
CA GLU A 211 4.36 18.40 -0.34
C GLU A 211 5.86 18.21 -0.52
N THR A 212 6.42 17.11 0.01
CA THR A 212 7.85 16.80 -0.14
C THR A 212 8.19 16.56 -1.59
N PHE A 213 7.40 15.76 -2.32
CA PHE A 213 7.61 15.56 -3.75
C PHE A 213 7.57 16.87 -4.51
N ALA A 214 6.59 17.75 -4.25
CA ALA A 214 6.45 19.01 -5.00
C ALA A 214 7.59 20.00 -4.72
N THR A 215 8.00 20.15 -3.46
CA THR A 215 8.90 21.24 -3.03
C THR A 215 10.39 20.85 -3.00
N HIS A 216 10.72 19.56 -2.92
CA HIS A 216 12.11 19.11 -2.90
C HIS A 216 12.76 19.23 -4.29
N HIS A 217 13.83 20.01 -4.42
CA HIS A 217 14.65 20.00 -5.64
C HIS A 217 15.36 18.65 -5.75
N SER A 218 15.00 17.87 -6.77
CA SER A 218 15.43 16.47 -6.88
C SER A 218 16.74 16.35 -7.64
N LEU A 219 17.81 15.87 -7.00
CA LEU A 219 19.05 15.49 -7.70
C LEU A 219 19.00 14.04 -8.18
N ALA A 220 18.13 13.23 -7.58
CA ALA A 220 17.82 11.86 -7.97
C ALA A 220 16.49 11.41 -7.35
N LEU A 221 15.80 10.45 -7.98
CA LEU A 221 14.58 9.89 -7.40
C LEU A 221 14.84 9.21 -6.05
N GLN A 222 16.01 8.57 -5.89
CA GLN A 222 16.50 8.02 -4.62
C GLN A 222 16.48 9.06 -3.49
N GLN A 223 17.01 10.27 -3.76
CA GLN A 223 17.06 11.36 -2.78
C GLN A 223 15.65 11.82 -2.42
N THR A 224 14.77 11.94 -3.42
CA THR A 224 13.36 12.31 -3.19
C THR A 224 12.64 11.27 -2.33
N LEU A 225 12.84 9.97 -2.57
CA LEU A 225 12.24 8.92 -1.74
C LEU A 225 12.75 8.97 -0.30
N TYR A 226 14.05 9.18 -0.10
CA TYR A 226 14.61 9.34 1.24
C TYR A 226 14.03 10.56 1.96
N ALA A 227 13.92 11.71 1.27
CA ALA A 227 13.33 12.91 1.83
C ALA A 227 11.86 12.70 2.23
N ILE A 228 11.07 12.02 1.38
CA ILE A 228 9.68 11.66 1.70
C ILE A 228 9.62 10.81 2.96
N GLY A 229 10.37 9.71 3.00
CA GLY A 229 10.36 8.80 4.16
C GLY A 229 10.83 9.48 5.44
N LYS A 230 11.87 10.31 5.35
CA LYS A 230 12.39 11.10 6.47
C LYS A 230 11.32 12.06 7.00
N ASN A 231 10.73 12.90 6.14
CA ASN A 231 9.74 13.90 6.56
C ASN A 231 8.49 13.25 7.17
N VAL A 232 8.04 12.12 6.62
CA VAL A 232 6.92 11.34 7.17
C VAL A 232 7.25 10.83 8.57
N LEU A 233 8.42 10.19 8.76
CA LEU A 233 8.81 9.72 10.08
C LEU A 233 9.05 10.88 11.05
N GLU A 234 9.63 12.00 10.64
CA GLU A 234 9.80 13.16 11.54
C GLU A 234 8.46 13.74 12.01
N ALA A 235 7.43 13.72 11.15
CA ALA A 235 6.09 14.20 11.49
C ALA A 235 5.27 13.23 12.36
N HIS A 236 5.52 11.92 12.27
CA HIS A 236 4.69 10.89 12.90
C HIS A 236 5.50 9.94 13.79
N ARG A 237 5.40 10.11 15.11
CA ARG A 237 6.14 9.30 16.11
C ARG A 237 5.64 7.86 16.19
N GLU A 238 4.37 7.68 15.91
CA GLU A 238 3.67 6.40 15.83
C GLU A 238 4.16 5.52 14.66
N LEU A 239 4.91 6.08 13.70
CA LEU A 239 5.52 5.36 12.57
C LEU A 239 7.01 5.10 12.82
N VAL A 240 7.49 3.89 12.48
CA VAL A 240 8.89 3.47 12.69
C VAL A 240 9.64 3.10 11.42
N GLU A 241 8.93 2.77 10.36
CA GLU A 241 9.52 2.31 9.11
C GLU A 241 8.60 2.68 7.95
N MET A 242 9.14 3.20 6.86
CA MET A 242 8.43 3.49 5.62
C MET A 242 9.16 2.86 4.44
N ARG A 243 8.44 2.04 3.66
CA ARG A 243 8.93 1.41 2.43
C ARG A 243 8.29 2.06 1.22
N LEU A 244 9.11 2.39 0.24
CA LEU A 244 8.74 3.14 -0.95
C LEU A 244 9.19 2.37 -2.19
N SER A 245 8.31 2.31 -3.18
CA SER A 245 8.60 1.75 -4.51
C SER A 245 8.06 2.71 -5.56
N ALA A 246 8.96 3.27 -6.36
CA ALA A 246 8.65 4.35 -7.29
C ALA A 246 9.23 4.03 -8.68
N PRO A 247 8.39 3.66 -9.66
CA PRO A 247 8.82 3.62 -11.03
C PRO A 247 9.09 5.06 -11.51
N ASN A 248 10.21 5.29 -12.18
CA ASN A 248 10.46 6.51 -12.92
C ASN A 248 9.74 6.40 -14.27
N LYS A 249 8.54 7.00 -14.36
CA LYS A 249 7.72 6.99 -15.58
C LYS A 249 8.31 7.99 -16.57
N HIS A 250 9.07 7.47 -17.53
CA HIS A 250 9.86 8.31 -18.43
C HIS A 250 8.99 9.22 -19.30
N HIS A 251 9.36 10.50 -19.30
CA HIS A 251 8.86 11.51 -20.23
C HIS A 251 10.06 12.02 -21.01
N PHE A 252 10.31 11.41 -22.17
CA PHE A 252 11.45 11.77 -23.01
C PHE A 252 11.14 13.05 -23.78
N LEU A 253 12.04 14.03 -23.75
CA LEU A 253 11.90 15.21 -24.58
C LEU A 253 11.87 14.76 -26.05
N TYR A 254 10.80 15.11 -26.76
CA TYR A 254 10.62 14.63 -28.12
C TYR A 254 11.53 15.39 -29.08
N ASP A 255 12.32 14.67 -29.88
CA ASP A 255 13.18 15.28 -30.89
C ASP A 255 12.34 15.82 -32.06
N LEU A 256 12.23 17.14 -32.09
CA LEU A 256 11.59 17.93 -33.15
C LEU A 256 12.61 18.62 -34.08
N GLU A 257 13.92 18.49 -33.82
CA GLU A 257 14.97 19.15 -34.61
C GLU A 257 14.98 18.65 -36.06
N ARG A 258 14.65 17.36 -36.26
CA ARG A 258 14.44 16.76 -37.61
C ARG A 258 13.36 17.45 -38.45
N PHE A 259 12.50 18.26 -37.84
CA PHE A 259 11.49 19.07 -38.52
C PHE A 259 11.84 20.56 -38.55
N GLY A 260 13.01 20.96 -38.03
CA GLY A 260 13.44 22.35 -37.89
C GLY A 260 12.69 23.12 -36.80
N ILE A 261 12.16 22.43 -35.77
CA ILE A 261 11.36 23.03 -34.70
C ILE A 261 12.09 22.88 -33.37
N GLU A 262 12.27 23.99 -32.65
CA GLU A 262 12.84 24.02 -31.30
C GLU A 262 11.84 23.45 -30.26
N ASN A 263 12.30 22.60 -29.33
CA ASN A 263 11.49 22.06 -28.24
C ASN A 263 12.08 22.48 -26.88
N ARG A 264 11.46 23.47 -26.22
CA ARG A 264 11.96 24.06 -24.96
C ARG A 264 11.43 23.36 -23.71
N ASN A 265 11.64 22.04 -23.61
CA ASN A 265 11.07 21.23 -22.53
C ASN A 265 9.53 21.28 -22.49
N GLU A 266 8.89 21.23 -23.66
CA GLU A 266 7.43 21.40 -23.79
C GLU A 266 6.74 20.13 -24.28
N VAL A 267 7.31 19.45 -25.28
CA VAL A 267 6.71 18.26 -25.90
C VAL A 267 7.48 17.00 -25.49
N PHE A 268 6.80 16.08 -24.83
CA PHE A 268 7.40 14.84 -24.33
C PHE A 268 6.66 13.60 -24.86
N HIS A 269 7.41 12.50 -25.05
CA HIS A 269 6.84 11.16 -25.16
C HIS A 269 6.79 10.52 -23.78
N ALA A 270 5.58 10.30 -23.27
CA ALA A 270 5.35 9.53 -22.05
C ALA A 270 5.37 8.04 -22.38
N ASP A 271 6.48 7.39 -22.04
CA ASP A 271 6.67 5.97 -22.31
C ASP A 271 5.93 5.12 -21.26
N ASP A 272 5.39 3.98 -21.69
CA ASP A 272 4.78 3.00 -20.78
C ASP A 272 5.87 2.10 -20.16
N ARG A 273 6.75 1.56 -21.00
CA ARG A 273 7.80 0.60 -20.64
C ARG A 273 8.99 0.70 -21.60
N PRO A 274 10.24 0.49 -21.13
CA PRO A 274 10.63 0.16 -19.76
C PRO A 274 10.59 1.37 -18.83
N TYR A 275 10.74 1.14 -17.53
CA TYR A 275 10.88 2.20 -16.53
C TYR A 275 11.98 1.85 -15.54
N GLY A 276 12.71 2.85 -15.05
CA GLY A 276 13.56 2.67 -13.88
C GLY A 276 12.70 2.36 -12.66
N LEU A 277 13.09 1.42 -11.80
CA LEU A 277 12.38 1.13 -10.55
C LEU A 277 13.30 1.43 -9.37
N ILE A 278 12.93 2.44 -8.57
CA ILE A 278 13.70 2.85 -7.41
C ILE A 278 12.92 2.45 -6.16
N GLN A 279 13.60 1.82 -5.21
CA GLN A 279 13.02 1.38 -3.95
C GLN A 279 13.87 1.86 -2.78
N ALA A 280 13.23 2.20 -1.67
CA ALA A 280 13.90 2.61 -0.45
C ALA A 280 13.12 2.16 0.79
N SER A 281 13.85 1.85 1.86
CA SER A 281 13.29 1.75 3.21
C SER A 281 13.93 2.84 4.06
N VAL A 282 13.11 3.67 4.70
CA VAL A 282 13.56 4.64 5.70
C VAL A 282 13.07 4.14 7.05
N VAL A 283 13.99 3.97 8.00
CA VAL A 283 13.74 3.31 9.28
C VAL A 283 14.29 4.19 10.39
N ARG A 284 13.60 4.24 11.53
CA ARG A 284 14.19 4.81 12.75
C ARG A 284 15.25 3.87 13.32
N ASP A 285 16.30 4.43 13.90
CA ASP A 285 17.37 3.65 14.53
C ASP A 285 16.88 2.81 15.73
N ASP A 286 15.80 3.25 16.38
CA ASP A 286 15.15 2.58 17.52
C ASP A 286 13.93 1.74 17.12
N ALA A 287 13.73 1.48 15.82
CA ALA A 287 12.61 0.70 15.33
C ALA A 287 12.65 -0.73 15.91
N SER A 288 11.50 -1.18 16.43
CA SER A 288 11.33 -2.58 16.84
C SER A 288 11.51 -3.52 15.65
N ASP A 289 11.86 -4.78 15.95
CA ASP A 289 11.88 -5.86 14.96
C ASP A 289 10.55 -5.89 14.18
N PRO A 290 10.59 -5.91 12.84
CA PRO A 290 9.37 -5.87 12.04
C PRO A 290 8.55 -7.15 12.12
N GLY A 291 9.11 -8.25 12.66
CA GLY A 291 8.44 -9.54 12.75
C GLY A 291 7.76 -9.93 11.44
N ARG A 292 6.44 -10.14 11.51
CA ARG A 292 5.60 -10.59 10.38
C ARG A 292 4.86 -9.45 9.67
N ALA A 293 5.24 -8.19 9.90
CA ALA A 293 4.58 -7.02 9.31
C ALA A 293 4.68 -6.99 7.77
N TRP A 294 5.84 -7.39 7.25
CA TRP A 294 6.20 -7.29 5.83
C TRP A 294 6.07 -8.61 5.05
N VAL A 295 5.53 -9.67 5.65
CA VAL A 295 5.25 -10.94 4.96
C VAL A 295 3.88 -10.83 4.29
N PRO A 296 3.81 -10.68 2.96
CA PRO A 296 2.56 -10.38 2.27
C PRO A 296 1.65 -11.61 2.15
N GLN A 297 0.38 -11.38 1.80
CA GLN A 297 -0.50 -12.46 1.35
C GLN A 297 -0.10 -12.98 -0.04
N LEU A 298 0.33 -12.07 -0.93
CA LEU A 298 0.83 -12.39 -2.26
C LEU A 298 2.35 -12.22 -2.29
N GLY A 299 3.07 -13.33 -2.26
CA GLY A 299 4.53 -13.36 -2.33
C GLY A 299 5.06 -14.76 -2.05
N TRP A 300 6.35 -14.95 -2.31
CA TRP A 300 7.04 -16.15 -1.85
C TRP A 300 7.16 -16.08 -0.33
N LEU A 301 6.81 -17.17 0.34
CA LEU A 301 7.13 -17.33 1.76
C LEU A 301 8.64 -17.41 1.90
N THR A 302 9.18 -16.68 2.87
CA THR A 302 10.61 -16.51 3.09
C THR A 302 11.13 -17.46 4.15
#